data_AF-A0A376Y735-F1
#
_entry.id   AF-A0A376Y735-F1
#
_cell.length_a   1.000
_cell.length_b   1.000
_cell.length_c   1.000
_cell.angle_alpha   90.00
_cell.angle_beta   90.00
_cell.angle_gamma   90.00
#
_symmetry.space_group_name_H-M   'P 1'
#
loop_
_entity.id
_entity.type
_entity.pdbx_description
1 polymer ?
#
loop_
_entity_poly.entity_id
_entity_poly.type
_entity_poly.pdbx_seq_one_letter_code
_entity_poly.pdbx_strand_id
1 'polypeptide(L)' 'MAIERTFSIIKPNAVAKNVIGNIFARFEAAGFKIVGTKCCT' A
#
# COMPACT_ATOMS: atom_id res chain seq x y z
N MET A 1 21.18 -5.97 9.79
CA MET A 1 20.37 -4.82 9.33
C MET A 1 18.93 -5.29 9.32
N ALA A 2 18.10 -4.79 10.24
CA ALA A 2 16.77 -5.36 10.47
C ALA A 2 15.86 -5.09 9.26
N ILE A 3 15.14 -6.10 8.79
CA ILE A 3 14.12 -5.94 7.76
C ILE A 3 12.93 -5.25 8.42
N GLU A 4 12.81 -3.93 8.22
CA GLU A 4 11.67 -3.17 8.71
C GLU A 4 10.46 -3.40 7.80
N ARG A 5 9.33 -3.78 8.40
CA ARG A 5 8.06 -3.97 7.71
C ARG A 5 7.06 -2.98 8.27
N THR A 6 6.65 -2.03 7.46
CA THR A 6 5.66 -1.02 7.83
C THR A 6 4.30 -1.39 7.28
N PHE A 7 3.28 -1.40 8.12
CA PHE A 7 1.90 -1.59 7.71
C PHE A 7 1.28 -0.26 7.30
N SER A 8 0.89 -0.13 6.03
CA SER A 8 0.19 1.06 5.51
C SER A 8 -1.28 0.74 5.28
N ILE A 9 -2.18 1.49 5.92
CA ILE A 9 -3.62 1.32 5.76
C ILE A 9 -4.14 2.28 4.70
N ILE A 10 -4.77 1.72 3.67
CA ILE A 10 -5.52 2.50 2.68
C ILE A 10 -6.93 2.76 3.24
N LYS A 11 -7.21 4.02 3.56
CA LYS A 11 -8.54 4.42 4.06
C LYS A 11 -9.65 4.17 3.01
N PRO A 12 -10.90 3.92 3.42
CA PRO A 12 -12.01 3.64 2.50
C PRO A 12 -12.31 4.79 1.52
N ASN A 13 -11.97 6.04 1.86
CA ASN A 13 -12.07 7.17 0.93
C ASN A 13 -11.13 7.01 -0.29
N ALA A 14 -9.93 6.46 -0.07
CA ALA A 14 -8.99 6.18 -1.15
C ALA A 14 -9.40 4.95 -1.98
N VAL A 15 -10.11 4.00 -1.36
CA VAL A 15 -10.74 2.88 -2.07
C VAL A 15 -11.89 3.37 -2.96
N ALA A 16 -12.78 4.21 -2.43
CA ALA A 16 -13.92 4.78 -3.16
C ALA A 16 -13.49 5.65 -4.36
N LYS A 17 -12.34 6.32 -4.26
CA LYS A 17 -11.77 7.13 -5.35
C LYS A 17 -10.93 6.33 -6.35
N ASN A 18 -10.84 5.00 -6.23
CA ASN A 18 -10.02 4.13 -7.09
C ASN A 18 -8.53 4.54 -7.17
N VAL A 19 -7.99 5.23 -6.16
CA VAL A 19 -6.59 5.72 -6.16
C VAL A 19 -5.57 4.67 -5.69
N ILE A 20 -6.02 3.42 -5.51
CA ILE A 20 -5.20 2.31 -5.01
C ILE A 20 -4.00 2.04 -5.91
N GLY A 21 -4.18 2.08 -7.24
CA GLY A 21 -3.10 1.88 -8.21
C GLY A 21 -1.99 2.94 -8.09
N ASN A 22 -2.37 4.22 -7.95
CA ASN A 22 -1.40 5.30 -7.75
C ASN A 22 -0.63 5.15 -6.43
N ILE A 23 -1.27 4.61 -5.39
CA ILE A 23 -0.63 4.35 -4.10
C ILE A 23 0.42 3.24 -4.25
N PHE A 24 0.08 2.14 -4.94
CA PHE A 24 1.02 1.06 -5.22
C PHE A 24 2.20 1.52 -6.08
N ALA A 25 1.94 2.25 -7.16
CA ALA A 25 2.99 2.80 -8.01
C ALA A 25 3.96 3.70 -7.23
N ARG A 26 3.45 4.43 -6.23
CA ARG A 26 4.29 5.27 -5.35
C ARG A 26 5.16 4.44 -4.40
N PHE A 27 4.63 3.33 -3.89
CA PHE A 27 5.39 2.40 -3.06
C PHE A 27 6.45 1.64 -3.87
N GLU A 28 6.14 1.24 -5.09
CA GLU A 28 7.09 0.60 -6.01
C GLU A 28 8.19 1.57 -6.47
N ALA A 29 7.85 2.82 -6.80
CA ALA A 29 8.82 3.86 -7.16
C ALA A 29 9.76 4.22 -6.00
N ALA A 30 9.29 4.10 -4.75
CA ALA A 30 10.11 4.27 -3.55
C ALA A 30 10.96 3.02 -3.21
N GLY A 31 10.88 1.95 -4.01
CA GLY A 31 11.66 0.73 -3.81
C GLY A 31 11.14 -0.22 -2.74
N PHE A 32 9.91 -0.01 -2.26
CA PHE A 32 9.29 -0.91 -1.28
C PHE A 32 8.66 -2.12 -1.96
N LYS A 33 8.93 -3.32 -1.43
CA LYS A 33 8.22 -4.54 -1.83
C LYS A 33 6.94 -4.70 -1.03
N ILE A 34 5.81 -4.79 -1.74
CA ILE A 34 4.51 -5.10 -1.15
C ILE A 34 4.47 -6.60 -0.84
N VAL A 35 4.45 -6.94 0.45
CA VAL A 35 4.58 -8.34 0.92
C VAL A 35 3.21 -9.04 1.08
N GLY A 36 2.13 -8.26 1.12
CA GLY A 36 0.77 -8.78 1.22
C GLY A 36 -0.25 -7.66 1.33
N THR A 37 -1.41 -7.88 0.70
CA THR A 37 -2.51 -6.93 0.69
C THR A 37 -3.77 -7.67 1.15
N LYS A 38 -4.45 -7.17 2.18
CA LYS A 38 -5.73 -7.72 2.62
C LYS A 38 -6.77 -6.60 2.57
N CYS A 39 -7.81 -6.79 1.78
CA CYS A 39 -9.00 -5.94 1.82
C CYS A 39 -10.00 -6.59 2.78
N CYS A 40 -10.20 -5.97 3.96
CA CYS A 40 -11.34 -6.31 4.81
C CYS A 40 -12.49 -5.39 4.37
N THR A 41 -13.52 -5.98 3.77
CA THR A 41 -14.80 -5.34 3.45
C THR A 41 -15.46 -4.74 4.68
#